data_AF-A0A438F040-F1
#
_entry.id   AF-A0A438F040-F1
#
_cell.length_a   1.000
_cell.length_b   1.000
_cell.length_c   1.000
_cell.angle_alpha   90.00
_cell.angle_beta   90.00
_cell.angle_gamma   90.00
#
_symmetry.space_group_name_H-M   'P 1'
#
loop_
_entity.id
_entity.type
_entity.pdbx_description
1 polymer ?
#
loop_
_entity_poly.entity_id
_entity_poly.type
_entity_poly.pdbx_seq_one_letter_code
_entity_poly.pdbx_strand_id
1 'polypeptide(L)'
;MKQGSRGYSPLEQPTAQQVMINAVSAGPITVFLLGTHTNFAIFLMTNPQLKKNIEHIYVMGGSIWPHCPKKNNSRPEECGNIGNLFPGDDNPYAEFNFFEDPFAAYEVLHSGIPVTLIPLDATNTIPITENFFKAFEQKQNTYEAQYSFKAMKMAHDTWFNNHFHENVFMWDYFMVGVALSIMRNSANDNGENEFAVMEYTNITVVTSNEPYGISDGSNPFNDGSTTSKFKNGVHSGHVQTGNRDPFCLEKNQKGRCKDGYTMEVTGPDSVRVLVATEAKRNQDANSLLDREFYKSFLDVISRPQQSGRFNISTQFPYYGEIVYKPDFGTRKKGKPFVFDMDMSTGDLIALLYLLKLPVEQIDLKGILVSPNGWASAATIDIVYDVLHMMGRDDIPVGLGDVFAIGQKEQTFPLFGDCKYRKAIPLGGGGLLDSDTLYGFARDLPRSPRRYTAENSVKFGAPRDTDHPEDVYIVGGHLNIQKGNPSTVPSK
;
A
#
# COMPACT_ATOMS: atom_id res chain seq x y z
N MET A 1 -21.63 30.71 -9.00
CA MET A 1 -21.13 30.39 -10.36
C MET A 1 -22.12 29.43 -11.01
N LYS A 2 -22.51 29.66 -12.26
CA LYS A 2 -23.41 28.76 -13.00
C LYS A 2 -22.68 27.43 -13.25
N GLN A 3 -23.19 26.34 -12.69
CA GLN A 3 -22.70 24.99 -12.97
C GLN A 3 -22.96 24.70 -14.45
N GLY A 4 -21.89 24.48 -15.24
CA GLY A 4 -22.03 23.97 -16.61
C GLY A 4 -22.75 22.62 -16.59
N SER A 5 -23.49 22.30 -17.64
CA SER A 5 -24.11 20.99 -17.81
C SER A 5 -23.02 19.91 -17.85
N ARG A 6 -23.02 19.04 -16.84
CA ARG A 6 -22.07 17.91 -16.73
C ARG A 6 -22.61 16.73 -17.53
N GLY A 7 -21.87 16.30 -18.55
CA GLY A 7 -22.00 14.96 -19.12
C GLY A 7 -21.01 14.03 -18.42
N TYR A 8 -21.31 12.74 -18.43
CA TYR A 8 -20.43 11.70 -17.92
C TYR A 8 -20.35 10.59 -18.95
N SER A 9 -19.13 10.15 -19.25
CA SER A 9 -18.87 8.97 -20.06
C SER A 9 -18.34 7.88 -19.13
N PRO A 10 -19.20 7.01 -18.56
CA PRO A 10 -18.74 5.97 -17.64
C PRO A 10 -17.84 5.00 -18.39
N LEU A 11 -16.60 4.83 -17.93
CA LEU A 11 -15.68 3.83 -18.46
C LEU A 11 -16.00 2.46 -17.84
N GLU A 12 -15.83 1.38 -18.61
CA GLU A 12 -15.76 0.04 -18.03
C GLU A 12 -14.51 0.00 -17.14
N GLN A 13 -14.69 -0.28 -15.84
CA GLN A 13 -13.60 -0.35 -14.87
C GLN A 13 -12.89 -1.71 -15.02
N PRO A 14 -11.61 -1.77 -15.48
CA PRO A 14 -10.90 -3.03 -15.53
C PRO A 14 -10.57 -3.53 -14.12
N THR A 15 -10.48 -4.85 -13.96
CA THR A 15 -9.98 -5.49 -12.74
C THR A 15 -8.45 -5.37 -12.67
N ALA A 16 -7.88 -5.46 -11.46
CA ALA A 16 -6.44 -5.57 -11.28
C ALA A 16 -5.85 -6.73 -12.10
N GLN A 17 -6.55 -7.86 -12.15
CA GLN A 17 -6.17 -9.02 -12.96
C GLN A 17 -6.09 -8.69 -14.46
N GLN A 18 -7.08 -7.97 -15.00
CA GLN A 18 -7.08 -7.60 -16.42
C GLN A 18 -5.93 -6.64 -16.76
N VAL A 19 -5.64 -5.68 -15.88
CA VAL A 19 -4.50 -4.76 -16.05
C VAL A 19 -3.18 -5.51 -15.99
N MET A 20 -2.99 -6.41 -15.02
CA MET A 20 -1.79 -7.24 -14.92
C MET A 20 -1.61 -8.15 -16.14
N ILE A 21 -2.65 -8.88 -16.56
CA ILE A 21 -2.58 -9.75 -17.75
C ILE A 21 -2.13 -8.96 -18.97
N ASN A 22 -2.71 -7.79 -19.20
CA ASN A 22 -2.35 -6.95 -20.35
C ASN A 22 -0.90 -6.44 -20.26
N ALA A 23 -0.48 -5.96 -19.09
CA ALA A 23 0.86 -5.44 -18.89
C ALA A 23 1.94 -6.53 -19.02
N VAL A 24 1.73 -7.68 -18.37
CA VAL A 24 2.68 -8.80 -18.33
C VAL A 24 2.73 -9.54 -19.66
N SER A 25 1.62 -9.62 -20.40
CA SER A 25 1.61 -10.24 -21.73
C SER A 25 2.36 -9.42 -22.79
N ALA A 26 2.60 -8.13 -22.54
CA ALA A 26 3.31 -7.25 -23.47
C ALA A 26 4.84 -7.47 -23.46
N GLY A 27 5.39 -8.11 -22.43
CA GLY A 27 6.81 -8.41 -22.33
C GLY A 27 7.31 -8.50 -20.89
N PRO A 28 8.64 -8.61 -20.70
CA PRO A 28 9.26 -8.61 -19.38
C PRO A 28 8.90 -7.36 -18.58
N ILE A 29 8.59 -7.52 -17.29
CA ILE A 29 8.09 -6.44 -16.45
C ILE A 29 8.49 -6.62 -14.98
N THR A 30 8.67 -5.50 -14.29
CA THR A 30 8.87 -5.44 -12.84
C THR A 30 7.55 -5.18 -12.11
N VAL A 31 7.40 -5.68 -10.89
CA VAL A 31 6.21 -5.47 -10.05
C VAL A 31 6.61 -4.74 -8.78
N PHE A 32 5.94 -3.62 -8.49
CA PHE A 32 6.04 -2.90 -7.22
C PHE A 32 4.80 -3.20 -6.38
N LEU A 33 4.99 -3.72 -5.17
CA LEU A 33 3.93 -4.04 -4.22
C LEU A 33 4.09 -3.17 -2.98
N LEU A 34 3.14 -2.24 -2.79
CA LEU A 34 3.08 -1.33 -1.65
C LEU A 34 1.84 -1.53 -0.79
N GLY A 35 0.80 -2.17 -1.36
CA GLY A 35 -0.35 -2.64 -0.62
C GLY A 35 -0.27 -4.13 -0.29
N THR A 36 -1.42 -4.68 0.12
CA THR A 36 -1.56 -6.12 0.34
C THR A 36 -1.24 -6.92 -0.93
N HIS A 37 -0.68 -8.11 -0.76
CA HIS A 37 -0.18 -8.91 -1.88
C HIS A 37 -1.28 -9.69 -2.64
N THR A 38 -2.53 -9.55 -2.23
CA THR A 38 -3.67 -10.34 -2.71
C THR A 38 -3.82 -10.30 -4.22
N ASN A 39 -3.81 -9.10 -4.82
CA ASN A 39 -3.93 -8.94 -6.27
C ASN A 39 -2.87 -9.75 -7.03
N PHE A 40 -1.61 -9.59 -6.63
CA PHE A 40 -0.50 -10.22 -7.33
C PHE A 40 -0.43 -11.73 -7.07
N ALA A 41 -0.74 -12.20 -5.86
CA ALA A 41 -0.85 -13.62 -5.58
C ALA A 41 -1.96 -14.29 -6.41
N ILE A 42 -3.15 -13.68 -6.52
CA ILE A 42 -4.21 -14.16 -7.42
C ILE A 42 -3.69 -14.25 -8.87
N PHE A 43 -2.94 -13.24 -9.34
CA PHE A 43 -2.35 -13.26 -10.67
C PHE A 43 -1.40 -14.43 -10.87
N LEU A 44 -0.48 -14.66 -9.93
CA LEU A 44 0.48 -15.77 -9.98
C LEU A 44 -0.21 -17.13 -9.99
N MET A 45 -1.26 -17.30 -9.18
CA MET A 45 -2.03 -18.55 -9.07
C MET A 45 -2.88 -18.82 -10.30
N THR A 46 -3.50 -17.79 -10.90
CA THR A 46 -4.42 -17.93 -12.03
C THR A 46 -3.74 -17.84 -13.40
N ASN A 47 -2.54 -17.26 -13.47
CA ASN A 47 -1.78 -17.08 -14.70
C ASN A 47 -0.32 -17.60 -14.59
N PRO A 48 -0.09 -18.86 -14.19
CA PRO A 48 1.25 -19.40 -13.95
C PRO A 48 2.16 -19.34 -15.19
N GLN A 49 1.59 -19.38 -16.40
CA GLN A 49 2.32 -19.25 -17.67
C GLN A 49 2.92 -17.86 -17.90
N LEU A 50 2.36 -16.81 -17.28
CA LEU A 50 2.82 -15.42 -17.42
C LEU A 50 3.90 -15.05 -16.39
N LYS A 51 4.06 -15.85 -15.34
CA LYS A 51 5.08 -15.70 -14.30
C LYS A 51 6.50 -15.48 -14.85
N LYS A 52 6.85 -16.16 -15.95
CA LYS A 52 8.15 -16.06 -16.62
C LYS A 52 8.48 -14.66 -17.17
N ASN A 53 7.47 -13.81 -17.33
CA ASN A 53 7.64 -12.44 -17.80
C ASN A 53 7.86 -11.46 -16.62
N ILE A 54 7.75 -11.92 -15.38
CA ILE A 54 8.05 -11.07 -14.22
C ILE A 54 9.56 -11.15 -13.95
N GLU A 55 10.26 -10.03 -14.13
CA GLU A 55 11.71 -9.97 -13.95
C GLU A 55 12.08 -9.85 -12.47
N HIS A 56 11.33 -9.05 -11.71
CA HIS A 56 11.65 -8.72 -10.32
C HIS A 56 10.40 -8.23 -9.58
N ILE A 57 10.34 -8.50 -8.28
CA ILE A 57 9.29 -8.00 -7.37
C ILE A 57 9.95 -7.12 -6.30
N TYR A 58 9.49 -5.88 -6.15
CA TYR A 58 9.89 -5.00 -5.06
C TYR A 58 8.73 -4.84 -4.09
N VAL A 59 8.98 -5.08 -2.81
CA VAL A 59 7.95 -5.18 -1.78
C VAL A 59 8.23 -4.19 -0.66
N MET A 60 7.25 -3.34 -0.35
CA MET A 60 7.19 -2.65 0.94
C MET A 60 6.36 -3.50 1.89
N GLY A 61 6.98 -3.96 2.97
CA GLY A 61 6.27 -4.68 4.02
C GLY A 61 7.15 -5.70 4.73
N GLY A 62 6.58 -6.33 5.74
CA GLY A 62 7.27 -7.27 6.62
C GLY A 62 8.10 -6.60 7.72
N SER A 63 8.46 -7.39 8.73
CA SER A 63 9.34 -7.01 9.83
C SER A 63 10.10 -8.26 10.25
N ILE A 64 11.44 -8.21 10.22
CA ILE A 64 12.30 -9.39 10.35
C ILE A 64 12.99 -9.42 11.70
N TRP A 65 13.72 -8.36 12.04
CA TRP A 65 14.60 -8.33 13.19
C TRP A 65 14.03 -7.48 14.32
N PRO A 66 14.16 -7.95 15.58
CA PRO A 66 13.86 -7.10 16.71
C PRO A 66 14.88 -5.96 16.83
N HIS A 67 14.38 -4.72 16.88
CA HIS A 67 15.16 -3.52 17.25
C HIS A 67 15.48 -3.50 18.75
N CYS A 68 16.15 -4.56 19.22
CA CYS A 68 16.52 -4.70 20.61
C CYS A 68 17.91 -4.08 20.84
N PRO A 69 18.07 -3.14 21.79
CA PRO A 69 19.40 -2.79 22.26
C PRO A 69 20.04 -4.07 22.81
N LYS A 70 21.23 -4.43 22.31
CA LYS A 70 22.04 -5.53 22.85
C LYS A 70 22.50 -5.20 24.28
N LYS A 71 21.58 -5.18 25.25
CA LYS A 71 21.95 -5.33 26.66
C LYS A 71 22.17 -6.82 26.88
N ASN A 72 23.39 -7.14 27.31
CA ASN A 72 23.87 -8.48 27.58
C ASN A 72 22.77 -9.39 28.15
N ASN A 73 22.38 -10.41 27.37
CA ASN A 73 21.46 -11.50 27.72
C ASN A 73 19.94 -11.21 27.72
N SER A 74 19.44 -10.17 27.06
CA SER A 74 17.99 -10.05 26.85
C SER A 74 17.44 -11.19 25.99
N ARG A 75 16.39 -11.87 26.46
CA ARG A 75 15.67 -12.90 25.69
C ARG A 75 14.88 -12.23 24.55
N PRO A 76 14.66 -12.88 23.39
CA PRO A 76 13.84 -12.34 22.30
C PRO A 76 12.43 -11.91 22.73
N GLU A 77 11.90 -12.55 23.77
CA GLU A 77 10.59 -12.27 24.40
C GLU A 77 10.58 -10.93 25.18
N GLU A 78 11.75 -10.36 25.51
CA GLU A 78 11.90 -9.05 26.16
C GLU A 78 11.96 -7.89 25.16
N CYS A 79 12.02 -8.20 23.85
CA CYS A 79 11.98 -7.19 22.81
C CYS A 79 10.56 -6.66 22.62
N GLY A 80 10.44 -5.35 22.43
CA GLY A 80 9.17 -4.69 22.09
C GLY A 80 8.54 -5.23 20.81
N ASN A 81 7.36 -4.70 20.46
CA ASN A 81 6.69 -5.06 19.22
C ASN A 81 7.59 -4.67 18.04
N ILE A 82 7.72 -5.58 17.07
CA ILE A 82 8.53 -5.38 15.87
C ILE A 82 7.63 -5.08 14.66
N GLY A 83 6.36 -5.49 14.74
CA GLY A 83 5.31 -5.14 13.81
C GLY A 83 4.71 -3.75 14.05
N ASN A 84 3.79 -3.34 13.17
CA ASN A 84 3.11 -2.04 13.22
C ASN A 84 1.56 -2.15 13.36
N LEU A 85 1.02 -3.32 13.69
CA LEU A 85 -0.41 -3.49 13.89
C LEU A 85 -0.93 -2.67 15.07
N PHE A 86 -2.15 -2.14 14.92
CA PHE A 86 -2.84 -1.41 15.98
C PHE A 86 -4.30 -1.85 16.15
N PRO A 87 -4.73 -2.26 17.37
CA PRO A 87 -3.89 -2.60 18.52
C PRO A 87 -3.04 -3.85 18.23
N GLY A 88 -1.76 -3.83 18.63
CA GLY A 88 -0.79 -4.88 18.33
C GLY A 88 -0.62 -5.95 19.41
N ASP A 89 -1.51 -5.99 20.40
CA ASP A 89 -1.36 -6.85 21.59
C ASP A 89 -1.47 -8.34 21.25
N ASP A 90 -2.29 -8.71 20.26
CA ASP A 90 -2.53 -10.09 19.81
C ASP A 90 -1.41 -10.62 18.90
N ASN A 91 -0.91 -9.74 18.03
CA ASN A 91 0.13 -10.03 17.04
C ASN A 91 1.14 -8.87 16.96
N PRO A 92 2.21 -8.95 17.75
CA PRO A 92 3.21 -7.89 17.84
C PRO A 92 4.35 -8.03 16.83
N TYR A 93 4.24 -8.97 15.88
CA TYR A 93 5.32 -9.35 14.97
C TYR A 93 5.06 -8.89 13.53
N ALA A 94 3.80 -8.86 13.12
CA ALA A 94 3.45 -8.65 11.73
C ALA A 94 3.47 -7.19 11.31
N GLU A 95 3.84 -6.97 10.07
CA GLU A 95 3.63 -5.71 9.39
C GLU A 95 2.28 -5.77 8.66
N PHE A 96 1.59 -4.63 8.61
CA PHE A 96 0.22 -4.46 8.10
C PHE A 96 -0.04 -5.13 6.74
N ASN A 97 0.73 -4.84 5.69
CA ASN A 97 0.51 -5.39 4.35
C ASN A 97 0.64 -6.92 4.31
N PHE A 98 1.58 -7.46 5.09
CA PHE A 98 1.76 -8.91 5.24
C PHE A 98 0.67 -9.55 6.09
N PHE A 99 0.16 -8.83 7.09
CA PHE A 99 -0.87 -9.32 8.00
C PHE A 99 -2.26 -9.38 7.36
N GLU A 100 -2.60 -8.43 6.47
CA GLU A 100 -3.89 -8.39 5.79
C GLU A 100 -4.13 -9.62 4.90
N ASP A 101 -3.06 -10.15 4.28
CA ASP A 101 -3.12 -11.43 3.56
C ASP A 101 -1.80 -12.22 3.67
N PRO A 102 -1.60 -12.95 4.79
CA PRO A 102 -0.37 -13.69 5.05
C PRO A 102 -0.13 -14.79 4.01
N PHE A 103 -1.21 -15.36 3.48
CA PHE A 103 -1.12 -16.38 2.45
C PHE A 103 -0.64 -15.80 1.12
N ALA A 104 -1.20 -14.67 0.69
CA ALA A 104 -0.72 -13.98 -0.50
C ALA A 104 0.75 -13.55 -0.35
N ALA A 105 1.14 -13.04 0.82
CA ALA A 105 2.53 -12.69 1.08
C ALA A 105 3.46 -13.91 1.00
N TYR A 106 3.05 -15.05 1.56
CA TYR A 106 3.78 -16.32 1.42
C TYR A 106 3.91 -16.72 -0.05
N GLU A 107 2.82 -16.75 -0.82
CA GLU A 107 2.81 -17.13 -2.24
C GLU A 107 3.70 -16.22 -3.11
N VAL A 108 3.71 -14.91 -2.83
CA VAL A 108 4.54 -13.95 -3.55
C VAL A 108 6.02 -14.18 -3.26
N LEU A 109 6.41 -14.28 -1.98
CA LEU A 109 7.81 -14.50 -1.61
C LEU A 109 8.33 -15.89 -2.04
N HIS A 110 7.45 -16.90 -2.04
CA HIS A 110 7.76 -18.27 -2.48
C HIS A 110 7.51 -18.51 -3.97
N SER A 111 7.25 -17.45 -4.74
CA SER A 111 7.07 -17.55 -6.18
C SER A 111 8.36 -17.99 -6.89
N GLY A 112 9.55 -17.80 -6.31
CA GLY A 112 10.81 -18.07 -7.01
C GLY A 112 11.12 -17.07 -8.13
N ILE A 113 10.36 -15.97 -8.21
CA ILE A 113 10.78 -14.74 -8.90
C ILE A 113 11.74 -13.98 -7.95
N PRO A 114 12.80 -13.30 -8.45
CA PRO A 114 13.63 -12.46 -7.61
C PRO A 114 12.83 -11.41 -6.84
N VAL A 115 13.05 -11.32 -5.53
CA VAL A 115 12.39 -10.36 -4.64
C VAL A 115 13.41 -9.45 -3.96
N THR A 116 13.10 -8.15 -3.91
CA THR A 116 13.72 -7.20 -2.98
C THR A 116 12.68 -6.74 -1.96
N LEU A 117 12.96 -6.95 -0.68
CA LEU A 117 12.09 -6.59 0.43
C LEU A 117 12.60 -5.34 1.14
N ILE A 118 11.69 -4.41 1.40
CA ILE A 118 11.93 -3.18 2.17
C ILE A 118 11.02 -3.28 3.41
N PRO A 119 11.52 -3.92 4.49
CA PRO A 119 10.75 -4.15 5.70
C PRO A 119 10.76 -2.94 6.64
N LEU A 120 9.95 -3.04 7.71
CA LEU A 120 9.94 -2.08 8.82
C LEU A 120 11.35 -1.83 9.37
N ASP A 121 12.21 -2.84 9.39
CA ASP A 121 13.59 -2.73 9.84
C ASP A 121 14.36 -1.59 9.16
N ALA A 122 14.23 -1.50 7.84
CA ALA A 122 14.87 -0.44 7.07
C ALA A 122 14.11 0.87 7.20
N THR A 123 12.78 0.85 7.10
CA THR A 123 11.99 2.09 7.07
C THR A 123 12.01 2.80 8.43
N ASN A 124 12.13 2.06 9.53
CA ASN A 124 12.30 2.61 10.88
C ASN A 124 13.56 3.47 11.02
N THR A 125 14.53 3.32 10.10
CA THR A 125 15.73 4.15 10.07
C THR A 125 15.58 5.43 9.25
N ILE A 126 14.43 5.66 8.59
CA ILE A 126 14.14 6.84 7.76
C ILE A 126 12.80 7.52 8.17
N PRO A 127 12.72 8.06 9.40
CA PRO A 127 11.52 8.75 9.89
C PRO A 127 11.24 10.04 9.12
N ILE A 128 9.98 10.47 9.04
CA ILE A 128 9.66 11.82 8.57
C ILE A 128 10.09 12.82 9.65
N THR A 129 11.36 13.22 9.66
CA THR A 129 11.92 14.13 10.66
C THR A 129 11.34 15.55 10.53
N GLU A 130 11.40 16.33 11.62
CA GLU A 130 11.01 17.75 11.59
C GLU A 130 11.82 18.55 10.55
N ASN A 131 13.12 18.26 10.41
CA ASN A 131 13.98 18.89 9.41
C ASN A 131 13.54 18.54 7.98
N PHE A 132 13.24 17.27 7.71
CA PHE A 132 12.71 16.87 6.42
C PHE A 132 11.36 17.53 6.14
N PHE A 133 10.46 17.53 7.12
CA PHE A 133 9.13 18.12 7.00
C PHE A 133 9.20 19.62 6.66
N LYS A 134 10.02 20.39 7.38
CA LYS A 134 10.27 21.81 7.08
C LYS A 134 10.94 22.02 5.72
N ALA A 135 11.88 21.16 5.34
CA ALA A 135 12.51 21.25 4.03
C ALA A 135 11.50 20.97 2.90
N PHE A 136 10.57 20.03 3.10
CA PHE A 136 9.50 19.78 2.15
C PHE A 136 8.53 20.96 2.09
N GLU A 137 8.18 21.54 3.24
CA GLU A 137 7.35 22.74 3.31
C GLU A 137 7.92 23.88 2.45
N GLN A 138 9.24 24.05 2.45
CA GLN A 138 9.93 25.10 1.68
C GLN A 138 10.11 24.76 0.19
N LYS A 139 9.98 23.49 -0.21
CA LYS A 139 10.23 23.02 -1.59
C LYS A 139 8.93 22.60 -2.31
N GLN A 140 7.90 23.43 -2.30
CA GLN A 140 6.62 23.12 -2.95
C GLN A 140 6.43 23.88 -4.28
N ASN A 141 7.41 23.80 -5.19
CA ASN A 141 7.46 24.64 -6.39
C ASN A 141 6.46 24.23 -7.49
N THR A 142 5.79 23.09 -7.35
CA THR A 142 4.85 22.54 -8.32
C THR A 142 3.55 22.11 -7.64
N TYR A 143 2.46 21.98 -8.39
CA TYR A 143 1.14 21.67 -7.82
C TYR A 143 1.11 20.30 -7.13
N GLU A 144 1.74 19.31 -7.74
CA GLU A 144 1.84 17.97 -7.17
C GLU A 144 2.78 17.89 -5.95
N ALA A 145 3.81 18.74 -5.88
CA ALA A 145 4.63 18.87 -4.66
C ALA A 145 3.84 19.53 -3.53
N GLN A 146 3.05 20.57 -3.85
CA GLN A 146 2.13 21.20 -2.89
C GLN A 146 1.11 20.20 -2.39
N TYR A 147 0.53 19.41 -3.29
CA TYR A 147 -0.44 18.38 -2.95
C TYR A 147 0.16 17.28 -2.06
N SER A 148 1.36 16.79 -2.42
CA SER A 148 2.10 15.80 -1.64
C SER A 148 2.40 16.29 -0.23
N PHE A 149 2.92 17.52 -0.09
CA PHE A 149 3.18 18.11 1.22
C PHE A 149 1.88 18.31 2.00
N LYS A 150 0.79 18.73 1.34
CA LYS A 150 -0.50 18.93 1.99
C LYS A 150 -1.07 17.63 2.56
N ALA A 151 -0.98 16.53 1.81
CA ALA A 151 -1.38 15.20 2.28
C ALA A 151 -0.54 14.77 3.49
N MET A 152 0.80 14.90 3.42
CA MET A 152 1.70 14.62 4.54
C MET A 152 1.43 15.50 5.75
N LYS A 153 1.19 16.80 5.55
CA LYS A 153 0.88 17.75 6.62
C LYS A 153 -0.41 17.37 7.34
N MET A 154 -1.41 16.90 6.62
CA MET A 154 -2.65 16.47 7.25
C MET A 154 -2.48 15.17 8.03
N ALA A 155 -1.72 14.20 7.51
CA ALA A 155 -1.31 13.04 8.28
C ALA A 155 -0.56 13.46 9.56
N HIS A 156 0.30 14.48 9.48
CA HIS A 156 0.96 15.09 10.64
C HIS A 156 -0.02 15.74 11.63
N ASP A 157 -0.89 16.62 11.15
CA ASP A 157 -1.80 17.43 11.98
C ASP A 157 -2.93 16.58 12.62
N THR A 158 -3.25 15.42 12.04
CA THR A 158 -4.26 14.49 12.53
C THR A 158 -3.69 13.30 13.30
N TRP A 159 -2.36 13.15 13.34
CA TRP A 159 -1.73 12.02 14.02
C TRP A 159 -2.02 12.02 15.51
N PHE A 160 -2.33 10.85 16.05
CA PHE A 160 -2.64 10.70 17.46
C PHE A 160 -1.42 11.07 18.34
N ASN A 161 -1.68 11.76 19.45
CA ASN A 161 -0.72 12.06 20.51
C ASN A 161 0.49 12.98 20.16
N ASN A 162 0.47 13.76 19.07
CA ASN A 162 1.57 14.68 18.69
C ASN A 162 2.95 14.02 18.47
N HIS A 163 3.02 12.70 18.34
CA HIS A 163 4.27 11.95 18.14
C HIS A 163 4.49 11.53 16.67
N PHE A 164 4.04 12.33 15.71
CA PHE A 164 4.13 12.01 14.28
C PHE A 164 5.57 11.72 13.84
N HIS A 165 6.50 12.61 14.17
CA HIS A 165 7.91 12.50 13.75
C HIS A 165 8.65 11.29 14.36
N GLU A 166 8.07 10.67 15.39
CA GLU A 166 8.62 9.48 16.05
C GLU A 166 8.01 8.18 15.50
N ASN A 167 6.83 8.24 14.89
CA ASN A 167 6.03 7.08 14.53
C ASN A 167 5.72 6.95 13.03
N VAL A 168 6.02 7.97 12.23
CA VAL A 168 5.76 7.96 10.79
C VAL A 168 7.06 7.97 10.02
N PHE A 169 7.19 7.01 9.11
CA PHE A 169 8.39 6.73 8.35
C PHE A 169 8.14 6.84 6.85
N MET A 170 9.22 6.97 6.08
CA MET A 170 9.15 6.89 4.63
C MET A 170 9.00 5.43 4.19
N TRP A 171 7.82 4.83 4.30
CA TRP A 171 7.61 3.43 3.91
C TRP A 171 7.64 3.26 2.38
N ASP A 172 6.58 3.70 1.74
CA ASP A 172 6.25 3.47 0.32
C ASP A 172 7.23 4.10 -0.66
N TYR A 173 7.48 5.38 -0.49
CA TYR A 173 8.33 6.13 -1.40
C TYR A 173 9.83 5.82 -1.17
N PHE A 174 10.23 5.34 0.01
CA PHE A 174 11.59 4.80 0.19
C PHE A 174 11.78 3.49 -0.58
N MET A 175 10.77 2.60 -0.55
CA MET A 175 10.79 1.39 -1.37
C MET A 175 10.98 1.74 -2.85
N VAL A 176 10.22 2.71 -3.36
CA VAL A 176 10.38 3.19 -4.74
C VAL A 176 11.80 3.72 -4.99
N GLY A 177 12.38 4.48 -4.05
CA GLY A 177 13.76 4.94 -4.15
C GLY A 177 14.77 3.81 -4.28
N VAL A 178 14.66 2.81 -3.40
CA VAL A 178 15.50 1.59 -3.41
C VAL A 178 15.34 0.85 -4.74
N ALA A 179 14.10 0.62 -5.19
CA ALA A 179 13.81 -0.08 -6.43
C ALA A 179 14.42 0.63 -7.64
N LEU A 180 14.25 1.95 -7.75
CA LEU A 180 14.79 2.73 -8.86
C LEU A 180 16.32 2.73 -8.90
N SER A 181 16.98 2.74 -7.75
CA SER A 181 18.45 2.63 -7.69
C SER A 181 18.92 1.29 -8.26
N ILE A 182 18.28 0.17 -7.90
CA ILE A 182 18.60 -1.16 -8.44
C ILE A 182 18.28 -1.23 -9.93
N MET A 183 17.10 -0.74 -10.33
CA MET A 183 16.66 -0.73 -11.72
C MET A 183 17.60 0.08 -12.63
N ARG A 184 18.20 1.18 -12.15
CA ARG A 184 19.19 1.95 -12.92
C ARG A 184 20.54 1.25 -12.99
N ASN A 185 20.94 0.56 -11.93
CA ASN A 185 22.26 -0.05 -11.77
C ASN A 185 22.27 -1.57 -12.05
N SER A 186 21.51 -2.03 -13.05
CA SER A 186 21.37 -3.48 -13.34
C SER A 186 22.64 -4.18 -13.87
N ALA A 187 23.80 -3.52 -13.80
CA ALA A 187 25.11 -4.12 -14.03
C ALA A 187 25.80 -4.57 -12.72
N ASN A 188 25.24 -4.21 -11.55
CA ASN A 188 25.78 -4.58 -10.25
C ASN A 188 25.05 -5.82 -9.70
N ASP A 189 25.66 -6.99 -9.87
CA ASP A 189 25.10 -8.28 -9.43
C ASP A 189 25.04 -8.46 -7.89
N ASN A 190 25.68 -7.56 -7.14
CA ASN A 190 25.83 -7.67 -5.68
C ASN A 190 24.67 -7.05 -4.88
N GLY A 191 23.65 -6.49 -5.54
CA GLY A 191 22.53 -5.86 -4.85
C GLY A 191 22.87 -4.51 -4.19
N GLU A 192 23.91 -3.83 -4.67
CA GLU A 192 24.27 -2.49 -4.17
C GLU A 192 23.14 -1.48 -4.42
N ASN A 193 22.94 -0.57 -3.47
CA ASN A 193 21.89 0.44 -3.53
C ASN A 193 22.40 1.81 -3.11
N GLU A 194 21.92 2.88 -3.74
CA GLU A 194 22.31 4.27 -3.41
C GLU A 194 21.77 4.72 -2.04
N PHE A 195 20.60 4.21 -1.65
CA PHE A 195 19.81 4.73 -0.53
C PHE A 195 19.71 3.78 0.67
N ALA A 196 19.97 2.49 0.47
CA ALA A 196 19.86 1.47 1.51
C ALA A 196 21.13 0.61 1.61
N VAL A 197 21.38 0.08 2.80
CA VAL A 197 22.25 -1.08 3.01
C VAL A 197 21.42 -2.32 2.71
N MET A 198 21.99 -3.23 1.92
CA MET A 198 21.28 -4.40 1.41
C MET A 198 21.98 -5.69 1.85
N GLU A 199 21.20 -6.69 2.21
CA GLU A 199 21.69 -8.01 2.63
C GLU A 199 20.81 -9.11 2.06
N TYR A 200 21.39 -10.25 1.68
CA TYR A 200 20.60 -11.44 1.34
C TYR A 200 20.27 -12.23 2.60
N THR A 201 18.98 -12.39 2.88
CA THR A 201 18.49 -13.11 4.06
C THR A 201 17.59 -14.27 3.63
N ASN A 202 17.64 -15.37 4.37
CA ASN A 202 16.72 -16.49 4.20
C ASN A 202 15.50 -16.28 5.12
N ILE A 203 14.33 -16.05 4.53
CA ILE A 203 13.12 -15.72 5.25
C ILE A 203 11.96 -16.64 4.86
N THR A 204 10.89 -16.61 5.64
CA THR A 204 9.57 -17.15 5.28
C THR A 204 8.47 -16.25 5.85
N VAL A 205 7.22 -16.51 5.48
CA VAL A 205 6.05 -15.81 6.04
C VAL A 205 5.25 -16.81 6.86
N VAL A 206 5.01 -16.48 8.13
CA VAL A 206 4.13 -17.29 8.98
C VAL A 206 2.68 -17.02 8.55
N THR A 207 1.98 -18.04 8.06
CA THR A 207 0.59 -17.88 7.59
C THR A 207 -0.46 -18.37 8.60
N SER A 208 -0.04 -19.08 9.65
CA SER A 208 -0.92 -19.62 10.70
C SER A 208 -0.09 -20.06 11.91
N ASN A 209 -0.75 -20.28 13.05
CA ASN A 209 -0.13 -20.48 14.36
C ASN A 209 -0.29 -21.91 14.87
N GLU A 210 0.74 -22.43 15.54
CA GLU A 210 0.70 -23.73 16.20
C GLU A 210 -0.38 -23.83 17.29
N PRO A 211 -1.01 -25.01 17.49
CA PRO A 211 -0.64 -26.31 16.91
C PRO A 211 -1.14 -26.53 15.47
N TYR A 212 -0.27 -27.04 14.61
CA TYR A 212 -0.61 -27.42 13.23
C TYR A 212 -1.42 -28.71 13.15
N GLY A 213 -2.27 -28.81 12.13
CA GLY A 213 -3.09 -29.99 11.83
C GLY A 213 -4.37 -30.10 12.66
N ILE A 214 -4.63 -29.14 13.55
CA ILE A 214 -5.87 -29.07 14.34
C ILE A 214 -6.77 -28.01 13.70
N SER A 215 -7.95 -28.44 13.25
CA SER A 215 -8.95 -27.49 12.75
C SER A 215 -9.82 -27.02 13.90
N ASP A 216 -9.79 -25.70 14.16
CA ASP A 216 -10.67 -25.00 15.10
C ASP A 216 -11.70 -24.10 14.36
N GLY A 217 -11.75 -24.20 13.03
CA GLY A 217 -12.60 -23.39 12.16
C GLY A 217 -12.05 -22.01 11.81
N SER A 218 -10.90 -21.59 12.36
CA SER A 218 -10.29 -20.28 12.04
C SER A 218 -9.60 -20.25 10.67
N ASN A 219 -9.05 -21.40 10.24
CA ASN A 219 -8.22 -21.49 9.05
C ASN A 219 -8.99 -22.16 7.88
N PRO A 220 -9.32 -21.42 6.81
CA PRO A 220 -10.09 -21.96 5.68
C PRO A 220 -9.31 -22.99 4.86
N PHE A 221 -7.98 -23.06 5.02
CA PHE A 221 -7.13 -24.06 4.37
C PHE A 221 -7.01 -25.37 5.16
N ASN A 222 -7.58 -25.44 6.36
CA ASN A 222 -7.62 -26.63 7.20
C ASN A 222 -9.06 -27.14 7.38
N ASP A 223 -9.55 -27.91 6.40
CA ASP A 223 -10.90 -28.49 6.36
C ASP A 223 -11.06 -29.78 7.18
N GLY A 224 -10.04 -30.15 7.97
CA GLY A 224 -10.03 -31.39 8.75
C GLY A 224 -9.77 -32.66 7.92
N SER A 225 -9.54 -32.54 6.60
CA SER A 225 -9.03 -33.67 5.81
C SER A 225 -7.53 -33.84 6.04
N THR A 226 -7.07 -35.08 6.23
CA THR A 226 -5.65 -35.41 6.48
C THR A 226 -4.71 -35.09 5.30
N THR A 227 -5.25 -34.59 4.20
CA THR A 227 -4.51 -34.13 3.02
C THR A 227 -4.50 -32.61 3.00
N SER A 228 -3.73 -31.98 3.90
CA SER A 228 -3.41 -30.56 3.75
C SER A 228 -2.79 -30.35 2.36
N LYS A 229 -3.34 -29.41 1.59
CA LYS A 229 -2.82 -29.05 0.25
C LYS A 229 -1.38 -28.51 0.29
N PHE A 230 -0.90 -28.16 1.48
CA PHE A 230 0.43 -27.61 1.69
C PHE A 230 1.38 -28.67 2.26
N LYS A 231 2.60 -28.71 1.72
CA LYS A 231 3.64 -29.64 2.19
C LYS A 231 3.93 -29.36 3.67
N ASN A 232 4.03 -30.43 4.47
CA ASN A 232 4.49 -30.44 5.86
C ASN A 232 3.56 -29.81 6.92
N GLY A 233 2.35 -29.34 6.58
CA GLY A 233 1.35 -28.93 7.58
C GLY A 233 1.57 -27.58 8.27
N VAL A 234 2.64 -26.83 7.97
CA VAL A 234 2.98 -25.53 8.61
C VAL A 234 1.99 -24.38 8.32
N HIS A 235 1.02 -24.60 7.43
CA HIS A 235 -0.07 -23.67 7.10
C HIS A 235 -1.44 -24.10 7.64
N SER A 236 -1.48 -25.13 8.50
CA SER A 236 -2.72 -25.75 8.98
C SER A 236 -3.05 -25.42 10.44
N GLY A 237 -2.48 -24.33 10.95
CA GLY A 237 -2.67 -23.87 12.32
C GLY A 237 -3.85 -22.92 12.46
N HIS A 238 -3.99 -22.32 13.65
CA HIS A 238 -4.95 -21.26 13.90
C HIS A 238 -4.60 -20.00 13.09
N VAL A 239 -5.56 -19.39 12.41
CA VAL A 239 -5.39 -18.08 11.75
C VAL A 239 -6.08 -17.04 12.60
N GLN A 240 -5.39 -15.95 12.94
CA GLN A 240 -5.98 -14.88 13.75
C GLN A 240 -7.30 -14.40 13.14
N THR A 241 -8.35 -14.32 13.95
CA THR A 241 -9.74 -14.01 13.53
C THR A 241 -10.20 -12.59 13.91
N GLY A 242 -9.29 -11.76 14.44
CA GLY A 242 -9.49 -10.32 14.70
C GLY A 242 -8.60 -9.74 15.81
N ASN A 243 -8.80 -8.45 16.12
CA ASN A 243 -7.97 -7.64 17.05
C ASN A 243 -8.14 -7.95 18.56
N ARG A 244 -8.85 -9.02 18.91
CA ARG A 244 -8.99 -9.55 20.28
C ARG A 244 -9.23 -11.05 20.24
N ASP A 245 -8.50 -11.73 19.37
CA ASP A 245 -8.65 -13.17 19.24
C ASP A 245 -8.25 -13.84 20.57
N PRO A 246 -9.17 -14.54 21.27
CA PRO A 246 -8.85 -15.20 22.53
C PRO A 246 -7.72 -16.22 22.42
N PHE A 247 -7.48 -16.77 21.23
CA PHE A 247 -6.35 -17.64 20.96
C PHE A 247 -5.03 -16.86 20.98
N CYS A 248 -5.01 -15.66 20.40
CA CYS A 248 -3.80 -14.84 20.26
C CYS A 248 -3.44 -14.08 21.55
N LEU A 249 -4.44 -13.79 22.39
CA LEU A 249 -4.29 -13.05 23.63
C LEU A 249 -3.65 -13.90 24.74
N GLU A 250 -2.54 -13.41 25.29
CA GLU A 250 -1.93 -13.97 26.50
C GLU A 250 -2.07 -13.00 27.69
N LYS A 251 -2.52 -13.51 28.85
CA LYS A 251 -2.73 -12.67 30.04
C LYS A 251 -1.40 -12.09 30.53
N ASN A 252 -1.28 -10.77 30.52
CA ASN A 252 -0.09 -10.03 30.97
C ASN A 252 1.20 -10.38 30.20
N GLN A 253 1.08 -10.87 28.98
CA GLN A 253 2.20 -11.26 28.12
C GLN A 253 1.99 -10.76 26.68
N LYS A 254 3.07 -10.76 25.91
CA LYS A 254 3.09 -10.41 24.49
C LYS A 254 2.23 -11.42 23.71
N GLY A 255 1.37 -10.95 22.81
CA GLY A 255 0.50 -11.84 22.02
C GLY A 255 1.27 -12.93 21.28
N ARG A 256 0.63 -14.09 21.15
CA ARG A 256 1.27 -15.29 20.60
C ARG A 256 1.08 -15.46 19.10
N CYS A 257 0.14 -14.75 18.48
CA CYS A 257 -0.09 -14.89 17.05
C CYS A 257 1.01 -14.20 16.23
N LYS A 258 1.29 -14.79 15.08
CA LYS A 258 2.41 -14.45 14.21
C LYS A 258 2.00 -14.44 12.74
N ASP A 259 0.71 -14.47 12.41
CA ASP A 259 0.22 -14.36 11.04
C ASP A 259 0.85 -13.13 10.37
N GLY A 260 1.42 -13.27 9.17
CA GLY A 260 2.11 -12.19 8.47
C GLY A 260 3.53 -11.88 8.98
N TYR A 261 4.01 -12.56 10.04
CA TYR A 261 5.39 -12.36 10.50
C TYR A 261 6.39 -12.85 9.44
N THR A 262 7.30 -11.97 9.05
CA THR A 262 8.41 -12.28 8.13
C THR A 262 9.59 -12.81 8.94
N MET A 263 9.68 -14.13 9.04
CA MET A 263 10.62 -14.77 9.96
C MET A 263 11.89 -15.21 9.24
N GLU A 264 13.06 -14.87 9.81
CA GLU A 264 14.33 -15.44 9.37
C GLU A 264 14.38 -16.94 9.71
N VAL A 265 14.69 -17.77 8.71
CA VAL A 265 14.67 -19.23 8.84
C VAL A 265 15.79 -19.89 8.02
N THR A 266 16.29 -21.04 8.50
CA THR A 266 17.34 -21.83 7.83
C THR A 266 16.81 -23.15 7.25
N GLY A 267 15.49 -23.38 7.34
CA GLY A 267 14.84 -24.61 6.92
C GLY A 267 14.59 -24.73 5.41
N PRO A 268 14.05 -25.87 4.96
CA PRO A 268 13.73 -26.11 3.55
C PRO A 268 12.60 -25.22 3.01
N ASP A 269 11.84 -24.58 3.89
CA ASP A 269 10.78 -23.62 3.58
C ASP A 269 11.27 -22.16 3.58
N SER A 270 12.59 -21.97 3.48
CA SER A 270 13.19 -20.64 3.42
C SER A 270 13.35 -20.18 1.97
N VAL A 271 13.13 -18.89 1.73
CA VAL A 271 13.42 -18.21 0.48
C VAL A 271 14.50 -17.17 0.67
N ARG A 272 15.47 -17.16 -0.23
CA ARG A 272 16.56 -16.18 -0.21
C ARG A 272 16.12 -14.90 -0.91
N VAL A 273 16.02 -13.82 -0.14
CA VAL A 273 15.50 -12.52 -0.59
C VAL A 273 16.55 -11.44 -0.35
N LEU A 274 16.63 -10.45 -1.24
CA LEU A 274 17.45 -9.26 -1.01
C LEU A 274 16.67 -8.30 -0.11
N VAL A 275 17.20 -7.97 1.06
CA VAL A 275 16.52 -7.21 2.11
C VAL A 275 17.25 -5.89 2.32
N ALA A 276 16.51 -4.77 2.33
CA ALA A 276 17.03 -3.52 2.86
C ALA A 276 17.10 -3.63 4.40
N THR A 277 18.26 -3.32 4.98
CA THR A 277 18.47 -3.43 6.44
C THR A 277 18.42 -2.07 7.13
N GLU A 278 18.93 -1.02 6.46
CA GLU A 278 18.87 0.36 6.94
C GLU A 278 18.96 1.37 5.79
N ALA A 279 18.41 2.56 5.99
CA ALA A 279 18.57 3.70 5.12
C ALA A 279 19.94 4.34 5.34
N LYS A 280 20.66 4.58 4.24
CA LYS A 280 21.98 5.18 4.25
C LYS A 280 21.93 6.62 4.75
N ARG A 281 22.88 6.96 5.60
CA ARG A 281 23.13 8.34 6.03
C ARG A 281 23.50 9.21 4.84
N ASN A 282 23.16 10.49 4.94
CA ASN A 282 23.59 11.47 3.95
C ASN A 282 25.13 11.53 3.89
N GLN A 283 25.70 11.58 2.69
CA GLN A 283 27.15 11.68 2.51
C GLN A 283 27.71 13.01 3.06
N ASP A 284 26.90 14.06 3.05
CA ASP A 284 27.21 15.34 3.68
C ASP A 284 26.83 15.31 5.16
N ALA A 285 27.83 15.08 6.01
CA ALA A 285 27.68 15.00 7.47
C ALA A 285 27.13 16.29 8.12
N ASN A 286 27.15 17.43 7.42
CA ASN A 286 26.62 18.70 7.91
C ASN A 286 25.17 18.94 7.47
N SER A 287 24.59 18.06 6.65
CA SER A 287 23.22 18.25 6.17
C SER A 287 22.20 18.02 7.28
N LEU A 288 21.22 18.91 7.39
CA LEU A 288 20.05 18.71 8.25
C LEU A 288 19.12 17.59 7.75
N LEU A 289 19.30 17.18 6.48
CA LEU A 289 18.65 16.03 5.87
C LEU A 289 19.58 14.82 6.01
N ASP A 290 19.48 14.10 7.12
CA ASP A 290 20.45 13.11 7.58
C ASP A 290 20.37 11.74 6.87
N ARG A 291 19.44 11.57 5.93
CA ARG A 291 19.36 10.42 5.02
C ARG A 291 19.62 10.83 3.58
N GLU A 292 20.31 9.95 2.85
CA GLU A 292 20.66 10.22 1.45
C GLU A 292 19.40 10.37 0.58
N PHE A 293 18.39 9.54 0.86
CA PHE A 293 17.14 9.55 0.11
C PHE A 293 16.33 10.85 0.26
N TYR A 294 16.41 11.57 1.39
CA TYR A 294 15.65 12.82 1.59
C TYR A 294 15.93 13.86 0.52
N LYS A 295 17.21 14.09 0.19
CA LYS A 295 17.60 15.05 -0.84
C LYS A 295 17.10 14.61 -2.21
N SER A 296 17.35 13.35 -2.56
CA SER A 296 16.89 12.73 -3.81
C SER A 296 15.37 12.86 -4.00
N PHE A 297 14.60 12.56 -2.95
CA PHE A 297 13.15 12.68 -2.95
C PHE A 297 12.69 14.12 -3.21
N LEU A 298 13.17 15.07 -2.39
CA LEU A 298 12.80 16.48 -2.50
C LEU A 298 13.18 17.07 -3.86
N ASP A 299 14.33 16.69 -4.40
CA ASP A 299 14.79 17.20 -5.69
C ASP A 299 13.99 16.63 -6.87
N VAL A 300 13.34 15.46 -6.72
CA VAL A 300 12.43 14.92 -7.73
C VAL A 300 11.04 15.52 -7.62
N ILE A 301 10.44 15.49 -6.43
CA ILE A 301 9.05 15.91 -6.28
C ILE A 301 8.87 17.40 -6.61
N SER A 302 9.87 18.23 -6.31
CA SER A 302 9.80 19.69 -6.42
C SER A 302 10.34 20.26 -7.74
N ARG A 303 10.86 19.43 -8.67
CA ARG A 303 11.48 19.95 -9.90
C ARG A 303 10.43 20.45 -10.89
N PRO A 304 10.68 21.50 -11.69
CA PRO A 304 9.71 21.98 -12.68
C PRO A 304 9.42 21.00 -13.83
N GLN A 305 10.33 20.07 -14.13
CA GLN A 305 10.14 19.08 -15.19
C GLN A 305 9.06 18.07 -14.80
N GLN A 306 8.27 17.61 -15.78
CA GLN A 306 7.15 16.69 -15.56
C GLN A 306 6.13 17.19 -14.53
N SER A 307 5.96 18.51 -14.38
CA SER A 307 4.95 19.07 -13.49
C SER A 307 3.54 18.78 -13.99
N GLY A 308 2.58 18.75 -13.06
CA GLY A 308 1.16 18.61 -13.38
C GLY A 308 0.69 19.66 -14.37
N ARG A 309 -0.22 19.27 -15.27
CA ARG A 309 -0.75 20.12 -16.34
C ARG A 309 -1.65 21.23 -15.82
N PHE A 310 -2.47 20.94 -14.82
CA PHE A 310 -3.45 21.88 -14.26
C PHE A 310 -3.77 21.52 -12.81
N ASN A 311 -4.11 22.54 -12.03
CA ASN A 311 -4.76 22.39 -10.72
C ASN A 311 -6.27 22.63 -10.86
N ILE A 312 -7.05 22.42 -9.79
CA ILE A 312 -8.49 22.63 -9.84
C ILE A 312 -8.89 24.06 -10.27
N SER A 313 -8.15 25.08 -9.81
CA SER A 313 -8.44 26.49 -10.12
C SER A 313 -8.25 26.84 -11.60
N THR A 314 -7.31 26.18 -12.26
CA THR A 314 -7.01 26.36 -13.70
C THR A 314 -7.88 25.48 -14.57
N GLN A 315 -8.30 24.29 -14.10
CA GLN A 315 -9.19 23.41 -14.84
C GLN A 315 -10.65 23.90 -14.82
N PHE A 316 -11.17 24.36 -13.67
CA PHE A 316 -12.60 24.60 -13.49
C PHE A 316 -13.22 25.60 -14.49
N PRO A 317 -12.57 26.73 -14.84
CA PRO A 317 -13.12 27.65 -15.85
C PRO A 317 -13.19 27.06 -17.26
N TYR A 318 -12.47 25.96 -17.53
CA TYR A 318 -12.29 25.35 -18.84
C TYR A 318 -12.56 23.83 -18.82
N TYR A 319 -13.34 23.35 -17.85
CA TYR A 319 -13.59 21.91 -17.72
C TYR A 319 -14.22 21.37 -19.01
N GLY A 320 -13.65 20.28 -19.51
CA GLY A 320 -14.15 19.52 -20.64
C GLY A 320 -13.89 18.03 -20.44
N GLU A 321 -14.70 17.19 -21.08
CA GLU A 321 -14.57 15.73 -21.04
C GLU A 321 -13.42 15.25 -21.96
N ILE A 322 -12.20 15.72 -21.69
CA ILE A 322 -11.01 15.46 -22.51
C ILE A 322 -10.03 14.62 -21.70
N VAL A 323 -9.53 13.53 -22.28
CA VAL A 323 -8.43 12.73 -21.70
C VAL A 323 -7.08 13.24 -22.20
N TYR A 324 -6.09 13.28 -21.33
CA TYR A 324 -4.73 13.69 -21.66
C TYR A 324 -3.79 12.50 -21.71
N LYS A 325 -3.44 12.09 -22.93
CA LYS A 325 -2.49 11.01 -23.20
C LYS A 325 -1.24 11.60 -23.84
N PRO A 326 -0.04 11.40 -23.26
CA PRO A 326 1.20 11.87 -23.86
C PRO A 326 1.51 11.10 -25.13
N ASP A 327 1.98 11.82 -26.16
CA ASP A 327 2.65 11.21 -27.31
C ASP A 327 4.16 11.19 -27.06
N PHE A 328 4.71 9.99 -26.93
CA PHE A 328 6.14 9.80 -26.67
C PHE A 328 6.97 9.77 -27.96
N GLY A 329 6.34 9.75 -29.15
CA GLY A 329 7.03 9.70 -30.43
C GLY A 329 8.07 8.57 -30.50
N THR A 330 9.31 8.94 -30.83
CA THR A 330 10.45 8.01 -30.92
C THR A 330 11.23 7.85 -29.61
N ARG A 331 10.78 8.44 -28.50
CA ARG A 331 11.49 8.35 -27.22
C ARG A 331 11.47 6.92 -26.72
N LYS A 332 12.66 6.40 -26.40
CA LYS A 332 12.80 5.10 -25.76
C LYS A 332 12.30 5.21 -24.33
N LYS A 333 11.30 4.39 -23.99
CA LYS A 333 10.79 4.27 -22.63
C LYS A 333 11.75 3.44 -21.76
N GLY A 334 11.74 3.73 -20.47
CA GLY A 334 12.54 3.04 -19.47
C GLY A 334 12.02 1.65 -19.15
N LYS A 335 12.42 1.11 -17.99
CA LYS A 335 12.02 -0.24 -17.59
C LYS A 335 10.51 -0.28 -17.28
N PRO A 336 9.76 -1.24 -17.84
CA PRO A 336 8.34 -1.36 -17.60
C PRO A 336 8.06 -1.91 -16.20
N PHE A 337 7.05 -1.35 -15.55
CA PHE A 337 6.59 -1.86 -14.26
C PHE A 337 5.09 -1.65 -14.04
N VAL A 338 4.50 -2.46 -13.18
CA VAL A 338 3.17 -2.21 -12.59
C VAL A 338 3.33 -1.80 -11.12
N PHE A 339 2.39 -0.99 -10.64
CA PHE A 339 2.40 -0.41 -9.30
C PHE A 339 1.12 -0.82 -8.56
N ASP A 340 1.25 -1.68 -7.55
CA ASP A 340 0.16 -2.07 -6.65
C ASP A 340 0.22 -1.23 -5.39
N MET A 341 -0.91 -0.62 -5.03
CA MET A 341 -1.04 0.33 -3.92
C MET A 341 -2.34 0.08 -3.15
N ASP A 342 -2.32 0.31 -1.85
CA ASP A 342 -3.51 0.24 -0.99
C ASP A 342 -4.11 1.62 -0.67
N MET A 343 -3.68 2.64 -1.41
CA MET A 343 -4.20 4.00 -1.38
C MET A 343 -3.95 4.75 -0.08
N SER A 344 -2.92 4.36 0.69
CA SER A 344 -2.44 5.18 1.79
C SER A 344 -1.85 6.52 1.29
N THR A 345 -1.61 7.45 2.23
CA THR A 345 -0.93 8.71 1.91
C THR A 345 0.48 8.47 1.36
N GLY A 346 1.18 7.43 1.85
CA GLY A 346 2.52 7.08 1.39
C GLY A 346 2.52 6.61 -0.07
N ASP A 347 1.56 5.76 -0.45
CA ASP A 347 1.40 5.28 -1.83
C ASP A 347 1.12 6.42 -2.80
N LEU A 348 0.25 7.36 -2.40
CA LEU A 348 -0.10 8.47 -3.27
C LEU A 348 1.10 9.39 -3.52
N ILE A 349 1.88 9.67 -2.47
CA ILE A 349 3.12 10.44 -2.58
C ILE A 349 4.15 9.67 -3.42
N ALA A 350 4.22 8.34 -3.28
CA ALA A 350 5.07 7.48 -4.09
C ALA A 350 4.67 7.49 -5.58
N LEU A 351 3.37 7.46 -5.87
CA LEU A 351 2.83 7.60 -7.23
C LEU A 351 3.19 8.97 -7.83
N LEU A 352 3.00 10.06 -7.09
CA LEU A 352 3.39 11.39 -7.56
C LEU A 352 4.90 11.48 -7.80
N TYR A 353 5.72 10.93 -6.90
CA TYR A 353 7.16 10.81 -7.08
C TYR A 353 7.53 10.04 -8.36
N LEU A 354 6.87 8.92 -8.65
CA LEU A 354 7.04 8.15 -9.89
C LEU A 354 6.65 8.98 -11.11
N LEU A 355 5.50 9.66 -11.10
CA LEU A 355 5.03 10.48 -12.22
C LEU A 355 5.93 11.68 -12.52
N LYS A 356 6.76 12.10 -11.56
CA LYS A 356 7.80 13.14 -11.74
C LYS A 356 9.08 12.64 -12.39
N LEU A 357 9.27 11.33 -12.49
CA LEU A 357 10.45 10.76 -13.10
C LEU A 357 10.35 10.78 -14.64
N PRO A 358 11.47 10.94 -15.35
CA PRO A 358 11.47 10.87 -16.82
C PRO A 358 11.02 9.49 -17.30
N VAL A 359 10.19 9.47 -18.35
CA VAL A 359 9.72 8.22 -18.97
C VAL A 359 10.82 7.41 -19.64
N GLU A 360 11.97 8.04 -19.88
CA GLU A 360 13.19 7.38 -20.36
C GLU A 360 13.83 6.50 -19.26
N GLN A 361 13.48 6.74 -17.98
CA GLN A 361 13.96 5.94 -16.84
C GLN A 361 12.95 4.87 -16.42
N ILE A 362 11.65 5.19 -16.50
CA ILE A 362 10.57 4.29 -16.06
C ILE A 362 9.41 4.26 -17.05
N ASP A 363 8.70 3.14 -17.11
CA ASP A 363 7.50 2.97 -17.96
C ASP A 363 6.38 2.33 -17.15
N LEU A 364 5.62 3.16 -16.42
CA LEU A 364 4.47 2.72 -15.63
C LEU A 364 3.36 2.20 -16.55
N LYS A 365 3.15 0.88 -16.55
CA LYS A 365 2.22 0.16 -17.43
C LYS A 365 0.79 0.07 -16.89
N GLY A 366 0.64 0.16 -15.58
CA GLY A 366 -0.65 0.08 -14.92
C GLY A 366 -0.54 0.25 -13.43
N ILE A 367 -1.63 0.72 -12.83
CA ILE A 367 -1.80 0.86 -11.38
C ILE A 367 -2.84 -0.17 -10.95
N LEU A 368 -2.57 -0.86 -9.85
CA LEU A 368 -3.48 -1.80 -9.22
C LEU A 368 -3.87 -1.22 -7.87
N VAL A 369 -5.18 -1.12 -7.61
CA VAL A 369 -5.70 -0.64 -6.33
C VAL A 369 -6.10 -1.85 -5.51
N SER A 370 -5.61 -1.93 -4.27
CA SER A 370 -5.88 -2.98 -3.31
C SER A 370 -6.88 -2.48 -2.25
N PRO A 371 -8.20 -2.67 -2.46
CA PRO A 371 -9.24 -2.09 -1.60
C PRO A 371 -9.41 -2.81 -0.25
N ASN A 372 -8.60 -3.83 0.01
CA ASN A 372 -8.52 -4.54 1.28
C ASN A 372 -7.49 -3.94 2.26
N GLY A 373 -6.77 -2.88 1.88
CA GLY A 373 -5.85 -2.15 2.77
C GLY A 373 -6.42 -0.81 3.27
N TRP A 374 -5.62 0.26 3.18
CA TRP A 374 -5.90 1.56 3.82
C TRP A 374 -7.10 2.35 3.28
N ALA A 375 -7.61 2.02 2.09
CA ALA A 375 -8.75 2.74 1.51
C ALA A 375 -9.70 1.82 0.73
N SER A 376 -10.94 2.28 0.57
CA SER A 376 -12.00 1.57 -0.15
C SER A 376 -11.84 1.68 -1.68
N ALA A 377 -12.59 0.85 -2.39
CA ALA A 377 -12.65 0.88 -3.86
C ALA A 377 -13.06 2.24 -4.45
N ALA A 378 -13.77 3.08 -3.69
CA ALA A 378 -14.21 4.41 -4.13
C ALA A 378 -13.03 5.37 -4.38
N THR A 379 -11.87 5.10 -3.77
CA THR A 379 -10.66 5.92 -3.92
C THR A 379 -10.03 5.86 -5.30
N ILE A 380 -10.43 4.91 -6.15
CA ILE A 380 -9.93 4.80 -7.52
C ILE A 380 -10.14 6.09 -8.34
N ASP A 381 -11.19 6.85 -8.02
CA ASP A 381 -11.46 8.16 -8.60
C ASP A 381 -10.36 9.19 -8.28
N ILE A 382 -9.75 9.11 -7.11
CA ILE A 382 -8.59 9.94 -6.72
C ILE A 382 -7.39 9.60 -7.60
N VAL A 383 -7.15 8.32 -7.89
CA VAL A 383 -6.10 7.90 -8.83
C VAL A 383 -6.35 8.49 -10.21
N TYR A 384 -7.59 8.45 -10.69
CA TYR A 384 -7.95 9.07 -11.96
C TYR A 384 -7.73 10.58 -11.97
N ASP A 385 -8.09 11.27 -10.90
CA ASP A 385 -7.91 12.71 -10.75
C ASP A 385 -6.42 13.11 -10.68
N VAL A 386 -5.58 12.30 -10.01
CA VAL A 386 -4.12 12.47 -9.95
C VAL A 386 -3.46 12.22 -11.31
N LEU A 387 -3.82 11.14 -11.99
CA LEU A 387 -3.31 10.86 -13.33
C LEU A 387 -3.73 11.95 -14.32
N HIS A 388 -4.96 12.45 -14.19
CA HIS A 388 -5.46 13.54 -15.02
C HIS A 388 -4.69 14.84 -14.75
N MET A 389 -4.45 15.18 -13.48
CA MET A 389 -3.58 16.29 -13.07
C MET A 389 -2.20 16.19 -13.71
N MET A 390 -1.61 14.99 -13.73
CA MET A 390 -0.28 14.72 -14.30
C MET A 390 -0.30 14.55 -15.82
N GLY A 391 -1.45 14.62 -16.48
CA GLY A 391 -1.59 14.42 -17.92
C GLY A 391 -1.23 13.01 -18.38
N ARG A 392 -1.55 12.01 -17.55
CA ARG A 392 -1.23 10.59 -17.72
C ARG A 392 -2.48 9.71 -17.74
N ASP A 393 -3.51 10.14 -18.47
CA ASP A 393 -4.72 9.34 -18.71
C ASP A 393 -4.46 8.13 -19.64
N ASP A 394 -3.22 7.93 -20.09
CA ASP A 394 -2.77 6.73 -20.78
C ASP A 394 -2.59 5.52 -19.85
N ILE A 395 -2.43 5.74 -18.54
CA ILE A 395 -2.17 4.67 -17.59
C ILE A 395 -3.49 3.99 -17.17
N PRO A 396 -3.63 2.67 -17.41
CA PRO A 396 -4.79 1.92 -16.93
C PRO A 396 -4.73 1.74 -15.41
N VAL A 397 -5.89 1.80 -14.76
CA VAL A 397 -6.03 1.59 -13.31
C VAL A 397 -6.98 0.41 -13.11
N GLY A 398 -6.51 -0.65 -12.47
CA GLY A 398 -7.27 -1.87 -12.20
C GLY A 398 -7.73 -1.90 -10.76
N LEU A 399 -9.00 -2.26 -10.54
CA LEU A 399 -9.56 -2.44 -9.20
C LEU A 399 -9.38 -3.89 -8.73
N GLY A 400 -8.76 -4.07 -7.57
CA GLY A 400 -8.48 -5.35 -6.94
C GLY A 400 -9.69 -5.97 -6.21
N ASP A 401 -9.45 -7.15 -5.65
CA ASP A 401 -10.43 -7.82 -4.79
C ASP A 401 -10.52 -7.12 -3.42
N VAL A 402 -11.71 -7.12 -2.83
CA VAL A 402 -11.98 -6.53 -1.50
C VAL A 402 -11.63 -7.50 -0.38
N PHE A 403 -11.47 -8.78 -0.70
CA PHE A 403 -11.21 -9.84 0.28
C PHE A 403 -9.86 -10.53 0.05
N ALA A 404 -9.25 -10.97 1.15
CA ALA A 404 -8.03 -11.78 1.13
C ALA A 404 -8.28 -13.16 0.48
N ILE A 405 -7.22 -13.81 -0.02
CA ILE A 405 -7.33 -15.10 -0.71
C ILE A 405 -7.94 -16.16 0.21
N GLY A 406 -9.02 -16.80 -0.26
CA GLY A 406 -9.70 -17.89 0.46
C GLY A 406 -10.94 -17.46 1.25
N GLN A 407 -11.19 -16.15 1.38
CA GLN A 407 -12.45 -15.64 1.88
C GLN A 407 -13.49 -15.62 0.74
N LYS A 408 -14.36 -16.64 0.66
CA LYS A 408 -15.50 -16.64 -0.29
C LYS A 408 -16.78 -16.17 0.38
N GLU A 409 -17.38 -15.14 -0.20
CA GLU A 409 -18.78 -14.77 -0.04
C GLU A 409 -19.64 -15.86 -0.73
N GLN A 410 -20.13 -16.88 0.00
CA GLN A 410 -21.41 -17.57 -0.33
C GLN A 410 -21.92 -18.72 0.56
N THR A 411 -21.23 -19.21 1.59
CA THR A 411 -21.84 -20.24 2.49
C THR A 411 -21.45 -20.09 3.96
N PHE A 412 -21.27 -18.85 4.39
CA PHE A 412 -21.00 -18.51 5.77
C PHE A 412 -22.06 -17.51 6.23
N PRO A 413 -22.97 -17.88 7.16
CA PRO A 413 -23.89 -16.95 7.83
C PRO A 413 -23.18 -15.74 8.43
N LEU A 414 -22.87 -14.70 7.65
CA LEU A 414 -22.04 -13.56 8.11
C LEU A 414 -20.86 -14.03 9.00
N PHE A 415 -20.28 -15.22 8.71
CA PHE A 415 -19.19 -15.75 9.53
C PHE A 415 -17.92 -15.05 9.06
N GLY A 416 -17.68 -13.90 9.68
CA GLY A 416 -16.53 -13.06 9.44
C GLY A 416 -16.88 -11.83 8.62
N ASP A 417 -17.49 -10.82 9.25
CA ASP A 417 -17.06 -9.44 9.03
C ASP A 417 -15.52 -9.46 8.84
N CYS A 418 -14.99 -9.07 7.69
CA CYS A 418 -13.54 -8.91 7.58
C CYS A 418 -13.12 -7.83 8.60
N LYS A 419 -12.61 -8.25 9.76
CA LYS A 419 -12.39 -7.39 10.93
C LYS A 419 -11.17 -6.48 10.78
N TYR A 420 -10.34 -6.66 9.75
CA TYR A 420 -9.09 -5.91 9.60
C TYR A 420 -9.29 -4.51 9.01
N ARG A 421 -10.25 -4.34 8.09
CA ARG A 421 -10.80 -3.01 7.75
C ARG A 421 -11.37 -2.26 8.97
N LYS A 422 -11.77 -2.96 10.04
CA LYS A 422 -12.18 -2.35 11.32
C LYS A 422 -11.00 -1.97 12.24
N ALA A 423 -9.77 -2.42 11.95
CA ALA A 423 -8.55 -1.99 12.62
C ALA A 423 -8.15 -0.57 12.20
N ILE A 424 -8.45 -0.21 10.94
CA ILE A 424 -8.35 1.16 10.46
C ILE A 424 -9.49 1.97 11.11
N PRO A 425 -9.19 3.03 11.87
CA PRO A 425 -10.23 3.85 12.49
C PRO A 425 -11.21 4.39 11.42
N LEU A 426 -12.52 4.39 11.68
CA LEU A 426 -13.47 5.03 10.74
C LEU A 426 -13.38 6.57 10.74
N GLY A 427 -12.71 7.16 11.74
CA GLY A 427 -12.59 8.61 11.95
C GLY A 427 -11.21 9.17 11.60
N GLY A 428 -10.82 10.22 12.32
CA GLY A 428 -9.55 10.94 12.11
C GLY A 428 -8.34 9.99 12.05
N GLY A 429 -7.59 10.02 10.94
CA GLY A 429 -6.43 9.16 10.71
C GLY A 429 -6.74 7.74 10.22
N GLY A 430 -7.97 7.44 9.76
CA GLY A 430 -8.30 6.14 9.14
C GLY A 430 -9.23 6.25 7.93
N LEU A 431 -10.15 5.30 7.71
CA LEU A 431 -10.80 5.05 6.40
C LEU A 431 -11.48 6.27 5.78
N LEU A 432 -12.26 7.05 6.54
CA LEU A 432 -12.93 8.23 5.98
C LEU A 432 -11.92 9.27 5.49
N ASP A 433 -10.83 9.41 6.24
CA ASP A 433 -9.74 10.30 5.88
C ASP A 433 -8.99 9.72 4.68
N SER A 434 -8.50 8.48 4.72
CA SER A 434 -7.86 7.83 3.57
C SER A 434 -8.72 7.87 2.30
N ASP A 435 -10.02 7.59 2.41
CA ASP A 435 -10.96 7.54 1.29
C ASP A 435 -11.16 8.90 0.60
N THR A 436 -10.98 9.97 1.35
CA THR A 436 -11.12 11.34 0.84
C THR A 436 -9.77 12.02 0.62
N LEU A 437 -8.67 11.30 0.84
CA LEU A 437 -7.34 11.85 1.10
C LEU A 437 -7.41 13.05 2.05
N TYR A 438 -7.97 12.80 3.22
CA TYR A 438 -8.22 13.73 4.31
C TYR A 438 -8.95 15.01 3.83
N GLY A 439 -9.92 14.82 2.95
CA GLY A 439 -10.72 15.87 2.33
C GLY A 439 -10.04 16.63 1.18
N PHE A 440 -8.83 16.25 0.75
CA PHE A 440 -8.11 16.90 -0.36
C PHE A 440 -8.43 16.35 -1.74
N ALA A 441 -9.19 15.26 -1.84
CA ALA A 441 -9.71 14.82 -3.13
C ALA A 441 -10.45 15.96 -3.86
N ARG A 442 -11.11 16.86 -3.12
CA ARG A 442 -11.81 18.03 -3.68
C ARG A 442 -10.90 19.09 -4.29
N ASP A 443 -9.60 19.07 -3.98
CA ASP A 443 -8.62 20.04 -4.47
C ASP A 443 -7.90 19.54 -5.74
N LEU A 444 -8.14 18.27 -6.12
CA LEU A 444 -7.67 17.72 -7.38
C LEU A 444 -8.54 18.18 -8.55
N PRO A 445 -7.97 18.29 -9.75
CA PRO A 445 -8.77 18.43 -10.95
C PRO A 445 -9.64 17.19 -11.17
N ARG A 446 -10.78 17.37 -11.82
CA ARG A 446 -11.69 16.26 -12.11
C ARG A 446 -11.36 15.61 -13.43
N SER A 447 -10.99 14.33 -13.37
CA SER A 447 -10.89 13.44 -14.50
C SER A 447 -12.27 13.19 -15.13
N PRO A 448 -12.34 13.06 -16.47
CA PRO A 448 -13.52 12.51 -17.14
C PRO A 448 -13.67 11.00 -16.90
N ARG A 449 -12.63 10.32 -16.41
CA ARG A 449 -12.70 8.92 -15.99
C ARG A 449 -13.35 8.84 -14.62
N ARG A 450 -14.34 7.96 -14.46
CA ARG A 450 -15.03 7.71 -13.19
C ARG A 450 -15.37 6.24 -13.02
N TYR A 451 -15.27 5.78 -11.78
CA TYR A 451 -15.86 4.52 -11.35
C TYR A 451 -17.39 4.62 -11.35
N THR A 452 -18.05 3.57 -11.85
CA THR A 452 -19.49 3.40 -11.70
C THR A 452 -19.78 1.95 -11.33
N ALA A 453 -20.47 1.75 -10.19
CA ALA A 453 -20.81 0.42 -9.69
C ALA A 453 -21.67 -0.42 -10.67
N GLU A 454 -22.37 0.26 -11.59
CA GLU A 454 -23.18 -0.36 -12.64
C GLU A 454 -22.33 -1.10 -13.69
N ASN A 455 -21.08 -0.67 -13.92
CA ASN A 455 -20.17 -1.27 -14.91
C ASN A 455 -19.30 -2.42 -14.35
N SER A 456 -19.30 -2.60 -13.03
CA SER A 456 -18.46 -3.57 -12.29
C SER A 456 -18.91 -5.04 -12.45
N VAL A 457 -20.19 -5.25 -12.76
CA VAL A 457 -20.87 -6.57 -12.71
C VAL A 457 -20.45 -7.50 -13.85
N LYS A 458 -20.07 -6.97 -15.01
CA LYS A 458 -19.76 -7.77 -16.20
C LYS A 458 -18.44 -8.56 -16.08
N PHE A 459 -17.57 -8.18 -15.11
CA PHE A 459 -16.24 -8.76 -14.91
C PHE A 459 -15.93 -9.13 -13.45
N GLY A 460 -16.93 -9.19 -12.58
CA GLY A 460 -16.81 -9.79 -11.24
C GLY A 460 -16.30 -8.87 -10.13
N ALA A 461 -16.33 -7.54 -10.28
CA ALA A 461 -16.07 -6.64 -9.16
C ALA A 461 -17.31 -6.57 -8.24
N PRO A 462 -17.15 -6.68 -6.90
CA PRO A 462 -18.27 -6.82 -5.96
C PRO A 462 -19.20 -5.59 -5.99
N ARG A 463 -20.51 -5.85 -5.91
CA ARG A 463 -21.55 -4.85 -5.65
C ARG A 463 -21.66 -4.71 -4.14
N ASP A 464 -21.21 -3.59 -3.57
CA ASP A 464 -21.72 -3.17 -2.28
C ASP A 464 -23.00 -2.35 -2.54
N THR A 465 -24.14 -3.04 -2.60
CA THR A 465 -25.47 -2.41 -2.73
C THR A 465 -26.16 -2.23 -1.37
N ASP A 466 -25.50 -2.57 -0.27
CA ASP A 466 -26.12 -2.49 1.05
C ASP A 466 -26.04 -1.07 1.63
N HIS A 467 -25.16 -0.21 1.09
CA HIS A 467 -25.02 1.21 1.44
C HIS A 467 -24.83 2.14 0.22
N PRO A 468 -25.87 2.36 -0.61
CA PRO A 468 -25.79 3.26 -1.76
C PRO A 468 -25.57 4.74 -1.39
N GLU A 469 -25.80 5.12 -0.14
CA GLU A 469 -25.50 6.44 0.43
C GLU A 469 -23.99 6.76 0.53
N ASP A 470 -23.11 5.76 0.59
CA ASP A 470 -21.66 5.97 0.68
C ASP A 470 -21.00 6.25 -0.69
N VAL A 471 -21.77 6.15 -1.78
CA VAL A 471 -21.29 6.29 -3.17
C VAL A 471 -21.64 7.65 -3.79
N TYR A 472 -22.32 8.54 -3.07
CA TYR A 472 -22.66 9.88 -3.56
C TYR A 472 -22.17 11.00 -2.63
N ILE A 473 -20.96 11.52 -2.87
CA ILE A 473 -20.64 12.90 -2.47
C ILE A 473 -20.62 13.80 -3.73
N VAL A 474 -21.82 14.01 -4.28
CA VAL A 474 -22.09 15.17 -5.13
C VAL A 474 -22.46 16.32 -4.21
N GLY A 475 -21.69 17.41 -4.29
CA GLY A 475 -21.70 18.51 -3.33
C GLY A 475 -23.08 19.02 -2.88
N GLY A 476 -23.18 19.27 -1.58
CA GLY A 476 -24.30 19.95 -0.93
C GLY A 476 -23.85 20.48 0.43
N HIS A 477 -24.30 21.68 0.77
CA HIS A 477 -23.91 22.47 1.94
C HIS A 477 -23.86 21.70 3.27
N LEU A 478 -22.77 21.92 4.03
CA LEU A 478 -22.72 21.73 5.49
C LEU A 478 -23.77 22.64 6.14
N ASN A 479 -24.94 22.08 6.47
CA ASN A 479 -25.80 22.65 7.49
C ASN A 479 -25.39 22.05 8.83
N ILE A 480 -24.60 22.81 9.59
CA ILE A 480 -24.38 22.55 11.00
C ILE A 480 -25.73 22.79 11.69
N GLN A 481 -26.49 21.72 11.94
CA GLN A 481 -27.55 21.79 12.94
C GLN A 481 -26.89 21.96 14.31
N LYS A 482 -26.95 23.20 14.83
CA LYS A 482 -26.69 23.49 16.23
C LYS A 482 -27.61 22.60 17.08
N GLY A 483 -27.02 21.66 17.83
CA GLY A 483 -27.71 20.95 18.89
C GLY A 483 -28.25 21.95 19.91
N ASN A 484 -29.57 21.97 20.07
CA ASN A 484 -30.25 22.78 21.07
C ASN A 484 -30.05 22.11 22.45
N PRO A 485 -29.73 22.86 23.52
CA PRO A 485 -29.46 22.30 24.84
C PRO A 485 -30.76 22.14 25.62
N SER A 486 -31.13 20.92 26.01
CA SER A 486 -31.95 20.60 27.20
C SER A 486 -32.45 19.16 27.14
N THR A 487 -32.07 18.33 28.12
CA THR A 487 -32.89 18.03 29.31
C THR A 487 -32.22 16.92 30.11
N VAL A 488 -31.82 17.26 31.33
CA VAL A 488 -31.57 16.32 32.43
C VAL A 488 -32.87 15.59 32.77
N PRO A 489 -32.81 14.32 33.23
CA PRO A 489 -33.63 13.94 34.36
C PRO A 489 -32.80 13.37 35.50
N SER A 490 -33.06 13.95 36.67
CA SER A 490 -32.69 13.46 37.98
C SER A 490 -33.53 12.25 38.37
N LYS A 491 -32.88 11.19 38.86
CA LYS A 491 -32.96 10.72 40.25
C LYS A 491 -31.95 9.62 40.51
#